data_AF-A0A2E3XQX8-F1
#
_entry.id   AF-A0A2E3XQX8-F1
#
_cell.length_a   1.000
_cell.length_b   1.000
_cell.length_c   1.000
_cell.angle_alpha   90.00
_cell.angle_beta   90.00
_cell.angle_gamma   90.00
#
_symmetry.space_group_name_H-M   'P 1'
#
loop_
_entity.id
_entity.type
_entity.pdbx_description
1 polymer ?
#
loop_
_entity_poly.entity_id
_entity_poly.type
_entity_poly.pdbx_seq_one_letter_code
_entity_poly.pdbx_strand_id
1 'polypeptide(L)'
;MLASTSAHAYSVFTLKKVNWSRVKTVDVFIAGYGEEMGLQFLYGAITRAKVHEETYPDSRAQVIIWAEEFNKRKDRQILRDRGMHIMEVNTWHLRENSIVKIIKDLPPVSSLHIVSHNAAVEGVAVQSNSRMNADADLWQEIKSRLTSDAYVFLHGCNTGYLVAPGISRVLERPVFGSLTSTDFQQVFDNGQWYHNNSGWGQYPSGMGKKKVNDVLYSSNESCWRGFCHRMMPNEHTYRGYWGDYEVGLPYYKAFCNYNSSGSANCMKGIAHGVRTTPTIGARSWQDRVEDFLCPRMADPAVHESCVAALKNGGDRRDFFRGKTLDCSLKGCDFESYWTRKSGVKVINFTGKDKGTKPFEKEFKLLMEAGKYL
;
A
#
# COMPACT_ATOMS: atom_id res chain seq x y z
N MET A 1 19.86 -12.40 40.00
CA MET A 1 18.50 -12.11 39.49
C MET A 1 18.62 -11.77 38.01
N LEU A 2 18.26 -12.72 37.13
CA LEU A 2 18.26 -12.50 35.68
C LEU A 2 16.90 -11.89 35.31
N ALA A 3 16.91 -10.64 34.85
CA ALA A 3 15.72 -9.96 34.37
C ALA A 3 15.11 -10.77 33.21
N SER A 4 13.91 -11.31 33.44
CA SER A 4 13.06 -11.90 32.41
C SER A 4 12.66 -10.80 31.42
N THR A 5 13.41 -10.67 30.33
CA THR A 5 13.04 -9.83 29.19
C THR A 5 11.90 -10.52 28.44
N SER A 6 10.70 -9.96 28.53
CA SER A 6 9.51 -10.43 27.83
C SER A 6 9.69 -10.36 26.30
N ALA A 7 9.16 -11.36 25.61
CA ALA A 7 9.01 -11.37 24.15
C ALA A 7 8.00 -10.30 23.71
N HIS A 8 8.32 -9.54 22.67
CA HIS A 8 7.43 -8.50 22.13
C HIS A 8 6.64 -9.04 20.95
N ALA A 9 5.51 -8.41 20.67
CA ALA A 9 4.55 -8.85 19.66
C ALA A 9 4.11 -7.74 18.72
N TYR A 10 4.21 -6.47 19.13
CA TYR A 10 4.26 -5.31 18.23
C TYR A 10 4.89 -4.09 18.90
N SER A 11 5.34 -3.14 18.08
CA SER A 11 5.81 -1.82 18.51
C SER A 11 4.99 -0.69 17.85
N VAL A 12 4.82 0.41 18.57
CA VAL A 12 4.29 1.68 18.05
C VAL A 12 5.39 2.73 18.11
N PHE A 13 5.68 3.38 16.99
CA PHE A 13 6.79 4.32 16.92
C PHE A 13 6.55 5.42 15.87
N THR A 14 7.37 6.46 15.92
CA THR A 14 7.43 7.54 14.93
C THR A 14 8.84 7.63 14.33
N LEU A 15 8.97 8.23 13.15
CA LEU A 15 10.27 8.41 12.48
C LEU A 15 11.24 9.31 13.26
N LYS A 16 10.69 10.23 14.05
CA LYS A 16 11.40 11.19 14.91
C LYS A 16 10.53 11.55 16.13
N LYS A 17 11.12 12.21 17.13
CA LYS A 17 10.34 12.72 18.28
C LYS A 17 9.28 13.73 17.80
N VAL A 18 8.03 13.55 18.25
CA VAL A 18 6.88 14.38 17.85
C VAL A 18 6.50 15.33 18.98
N ASN A 19 6.21 16.60 18.64
CA ASN A 19 5.59 17.53 19.57
C ASN A 19 4.06 17.44 19.45
N TRP A 20 3.45 16.55 20.24
CA TRP A 20 2.02 16.23 20.18
C TRP A 20 1.09 17.44 20.41
N SER A 21 1.56 18.49 21.09
CA SER A 21 0.76 19.71 21.29
C SER A 21 0.48 20.49 20.00
N ARG A 22 1.22 20.22 18.92
CA ARG A 22 1.07 20.88 17.60
C ARG A 22 0.41 19.97 16.55
N VAL A 23 0.20 18.70 16.87
CA VAL A 23 -0.32 17.71 15.91
C VAL A 23 -1.83 17.89 15.76
N LYS A 24 -2.28 18.19 14.54
CA LYS A 24 -3.71 18.32 14.23
C LYS A 24 -4.32 16.99 13.84
N THR A 25 -3.61 16.23 13.01
CA THR A 25 -4.04 14.92 12.55
C THR A 25 -2.85 13.96 12.48
N VAL A 26 -3.12 12.68 12.27
CA VAL A 26 -2.07 11.65 12.11
C VAL A 26 -2.24 10.84 10.83
N ASP A 27 -1.14 10.35 10.31
CA ASP A 27 -1.09 9.28 9.31
C ASP A 27 -0.63 8.01 10.00
N VAL A 28 -1.44 6.95 9.93
CA VAL A 28 -1.19 5.67 10.60
C VAL A 28 -0.72 4.64 9.58
N PHE A 29 0.38 3.96 9.87
CA PHE A 29 0.95 2.90 9.05
C PHE A 29 1.01 1.61 9.86
N ILE A 30 0.42 0.54 9.35
CA ILE A 30 0.46 -0.78 9.96
C ILE A 30 1.34 -1.66 9.07
N ALA A 31 2.51 -2.04 9.57
CA ALA A 31 3.37 -3.04 8.95
C ALA A 31 3.03 -4.41 9.55
N GLY A 32 2.44 -5.30 8.76
CA GLY A 32 2.06 -6.62 9.20
C GLY A 32 3.24 -7.58 9.34
N TYR A 33 2.94 -8.77 9.88
CA TYR A 33 3.90 -9.87 9.96
C TYR A 33 4.13 -10.50 8.58
N GLY A 34 5.39 -10.84 8.28
CA GLY A 34 5.78 -11.62 7.10
C GLY A 34 7.17 -12.20 7.29
N GLU A 35 7.25 -13.38 7.89
CA GLU A 35 8.51 -14.09 8.15
C GLU A 35 9.37 -14.20 6.90
N GLU A 36 8.73 -14.55 5.78
CA GLU A 36 9.33 -14.71 4.47
C GLU A 36 9.74 -13.38 3.82
N MET A 37 9.09 -12.28 4.22
CA MET A 37 9.36 -10.94 3.72
C MET A 37 10.38 -10.18 4.58
N GLY A 38 10.77 -10.73 5.73
CA GLY A 38 11.66 -10.10 6.68
C GLY A 38 11.19 -8.69 7.06
N LEU A 39 12.01 -7.67 6.79
CA LEU A 39 11.71 -6.27 7.12
C LEU A 39 11.04 -5.48 5.98
N GLN A 40 10.69 -6.10 4.87
CA GLN A 40 10.21 -5.36 3.70
C GLN A 40 8.89 -4.61 3.96
N PHE A 41 7.94 -5.21 4.70
CA PHE A 41 6.70 -4.51 5.11
C PHE A 41 6.99 -3.26 5.94
N LEU A 42 7.88 -3.39 6.94
CA LEU A 42 8.34 -2.28 7.76
C LEU A 42 8.98 -1.19 6.90
N TYR A 43 9.83 -1.56 5.94
CA TYR A 43 10.51 -0.59 5.08
C TYR A 43 9.55 0.11 4.12
N GLY A 44 8.55 -0.59 3.58
CA GLY A 44 7.49 0.02 2.79
C GLY A 44 6.70 1.06 3.61
N ALA A 45 6.38 0.72 4.86
CA ALA A 45 5.72 1.65 5.79
C ALA A 45 6.59 2.87 6.11
N ILE A 46 7.88 2.68 6.42
CA ILE A 46 8.84 3.76 6.71
C ILE A 46 9.02 4.69 5.50
N THR A 47 9.21 4.13 4.31
CA THR A 47 9.39 4.92 3.08
C THR A 47 8.19 5.81 2.84
N ARG A 48 6.98 5.27 2.97
CA ARG A 48 5.74 6.04 2.76
C ARG A 48 5.51 7.05 3.88
N ALA A 49 5.75 6.69 5.14
CA ALA A 49 5.70 7.62 6.26
C ALA A 49 6.63 8.83 6.02
N LYS A 50 7.84 8.62 5.52
CA LYS A 50 8.75 9.73 5.21
C LYS A 50 8.23 10.65 4.11
N VAL A 51 7.61 10.09 3.06
CA VAL A 51 6.94 10.91 2.02
C VAL A 51 5.82 11.76 2.63
N HIS A 52 5.03 11.21 3.55
CA HIS A 52 3.99 11.97 4.25
C HIS A 52 4.57 13.08 5.13
N GLU A 53 5.65 12.79 5.87
CA GLU A 53 6.36 13.76 6.71
C GLU A 53 6.81 14.98 5.89
N GLU A 54 7.40 14.78 4.72
CA GLU A 54 7.84 15.88 3.85
C GLU A 54 6.68 16.57 3.12
N THR A 55 5.58 15.86 2.87
CA THR A 55 4.40 16.43 2.20
C THR A 55 3.57 17.30 3.16
N TYR A 56 3.52 16.96 4.45
CA TYR A 56 2.68 17.63 5.46
C TYR A 56 3.44 17.96 6.77
N PRO A 57 4.57 18.70 6.70
CA PRO A 57 5.52 18.82 7.81
C PRO A 57 4.95 19.42 9.10
N ASP A 58 3.93 20.28 9.00
CA ASP A 58 3.43 21.09 10.13
C ASP A 58 2.05 20.67 10.66
N SER A 59 1.43 19.64 10.07
CA SER A 59 0.02 19.31 10.36
C SER A 59 -0.22 17.85 10.72
N ARG A 60 0.64 16.93 10.26
CA ARG A 60 0.45 15.50 10.41
C ARG A 60 1.65 14.85 11.06
N ALA A 61 1.41 14.04 12.10
CA ALA A 61 2.42 13.13 12.62
C ALA A 61 2.27 11.72 12.02
N GLN A 62 3.38 11.02 11.81
CA GLN A 62 3.40 9.69 11.22
C GLN A 62 3.62 8.65 12.32
N VAL A 63 2.61 7.81 12.55
CA VAL A 63 2.62 6.74 13.55
C VAL A 63 2.68 5.41 12.85
N ILE A 64 3.68 4.59 13.18
CA ILE A 64 3.87 3.26 12.62
C ILE A 64 3.62 2.22 13.71
N ILE A 65 2.72 1.28 13.43
CA ILE A 65 2.46 0.07 14.21
C ILE A 65 3.10 -1.08 13.44
N TRP A 66 4.07 -1.76 14.04
CA TRP A 66 4.76 -2.87 13.41
C TRP A 66 4.53 -4.16 14.19
N ALA A 67 3.90 -5.14 13.55
CA ALA A 67 3.74 -6.49 14.06
C ALA A 67 5.10 -7.19 14.08
N GLU A 68 5.54 -7.54 15.28
CA GLU A 68 6.85 -8.13 15.55
C GLU A 68 6.79 -9.66 15.55
N GLU A 69 7.96 -10.28 15.38
CA GLU A 69 8.06 -11.72 15.47
C GLU A 69 8.10 -12.16 16.93
N PHE A 70 7.11 -12.95 17.33
CA PHE A 70 7.00 -13.43 18.69
C PHE A 70 8.26 -14.21 19.09
N ASN A 71 8.84 -13.86 20.25
CA ASN A 71 10.07 -14.42 20.82
C ASN A 71 11.41 -13.98 20.20
N LYS A 72 11.46 -12.99 19.31
CA LYS A 72 12.74 -12.41 18.87
C LYS A 72 13.11 -11.16 19.67
N ARG A 73 14.12 -11.27 20.54
CA ARG A 73 14.70 -10.15 21.33
C ARG A 73 15.24 -8.96 20.50
N LYS A 74 15.31 -9.07 19.16
CA LYS A 74 16.05 -8.15 18.28
C LYS A 74 15.24 -6.93 17.82
N ASP A 75 13.93 -6.89 18.04
CA ASP A 75 13.06 -5.95 17.30
C ASP A 75 13.17 -4.49 17.82
N ARG A 76 13.29 -4.30 19.14
CA ARG A 76 13.62 -2.98 19.70
C ARG A 76 14.98 -2.46 19.23
N GLN A 77 15.96 -3.35 19.10
CA GLN A 77 17.28 -2.98 18.62
C GLN A 77 17.21 -2.58 17.14
N ILE A 78 16.44 -3.30 16.32
CA ILE A 78 16.19 -2.96 14.91
C ILE A 78 15.65 -1.53 14.76
N LEU A 79 14.71 -1.12 15.61
CA LEU A 79 14.13 0.23 15.61
C LEU A 79 15.13 1.28 16.11
N ARG A 80 15.83 1.00 17.23
CA ARG A 80 16.83 1.90 17.81
C ARG A 80 18.01 2.14 16.87
N ASP A 81 18.53 1.08 16.26
CA ASP A 81 19.61 1.15 15.28
C ASP A 81 19.23 2.07 14.13
N ARG A 82 17.94 2.11 13.74
CA ARG A 82 17.42 2.96 12.67
C ARG A 82 17.08 4.38 13.10
N GLY A 83 17.27 4.71 14.37
CA GLY A 83 16.98 6.02 14.95
C GLY A 83 15.48 6.31 15.08
N MET A 84 14.65 5.27 15.18
CA MET A 84 13.19 5.42 15.34
C MET A 84 12.85 5.79 16.78
N HIS A 85 11.81 6.61 16.96
CA HIS A 85 11.32 6.98 18.28
C HIS A 85 10.19 6.06 18.72
N ILE A 86 10.52 5.09 19.57
CA ILE A 86 9.58 4.10 20.10
C ILE A 86 8.66 4.78 21.13
N MET A 87 7.35 4.70 20.89
CA MET A 87 6.30 5.22 21.79
C MET A 87 5.80 4.14 22.74
N GLU A 88 5.51 2.96 22.20
CA GLU A 88 4.96 1.83 22.95
C GLU A 88 5.57 0.53 22.40
N VAL A 89 5.72 -0.46 23.28
CA VAL A 89 5.99 -1.83 22.89
C VAL A 89 5.06 -2.75 23.65
N ASN A 90 4.45 -3.70 22.95
CA ASN A 90 3.52 -4.64 23.52
C ASN A 90 4.03 -6.08 23.35
N THR A 91 3.61 -6.96 24.26
CA THR A 91 4.00 -8.39 24.28
C THR A 91 2.90 -9.31 23.76
N TRP A 92 1.72 -8.78 23.51
CA TRP A 92 0.57 -9.47 22.95
C TRP A 92 0.46 -9.26 21.45
N HIS A 93 0.07 -10.30 20.71
CA HIS A 93 -0.15 -10.24 19.27
C HIS A 93 -0.98 -9.02 18.85
N LEU A 94 -0.56 -8.37 17.76
CA LEU A 94 -1.36 -7.32 17.16
C LEU A 94 -2.67 -7.93 16.65
N ARG A 95 -3.77 -7.45 17.22
CA ARG A 95 -5.15 -7.82 16.87
C ARG A 95 -5.96 -6.56 16.62
N GLU A 96 -7.15 -6.75 16.05
CA GLU A 96 -8.11 -5.69 15.74
C GLU A 96 -8.34 -4.75 16.94
N ASN A 97 -8.67 -5.30 18.12
CA ASN A 97 -8.92 -4.50 19.32
C ASN A 97 -7.70 -3.66 19.76
N SER A 98 -6.48 -4.18 19.55
CA SER A 98 -5.25 -3.42 19.85
C SER A 98 -5.09 -2.25 18.89
N ILE A 99 -5.32 -2.47 17.59
CA ILE A 99 -5.28 -1.43 16.56
C ILE A 99 -6.33 -0.36 16.84
N VAL A 100 -7.57 -0.76 17.15
CA VAL A 100 -8.66 0.16 17.50
C VAL A 100 -8.30 1.00 18.72
N LYS A 101 -7.77 0.37 19.77
CA LYS A 101 -7.35 1.08 20.99
C LYS A 101 -6.29 2.15 20.65
N ILE A 102 -5.24 1.77 19.93
CA ILE A 102 -4.18 2.70 19.52
C ILE A 102 -4.77 3.86 18.71
N ILE A 103 -5.61 3.58 17.71
CA ILE A 103 -6.21 4.63 16.85
C ILE A 103 -7.15 5.56 17.63
N LYS A 104 -7.90 5.05 18.62
CA LYS A 104 -8.79 5.88 19.45
C LYS A 104 -8.03 6.87 20.31
N ASP A 105 -6.81 6.50 20.75
CA ASP A 105 -5.95 7.34 21.59
C ASP A 105 -5.15 8.39 20.80
N LEU A 106 -5.10 8.29 19.47
CA LEU A 106 -4.43 9.25 18.59
C LEU A 106 -5.33 10.43 18.20
N PRO A 107 -4.77 11.58 17.77
CA PRO A 107 -5.53 12.63 17.07
C PRO A 107 -6.32 12.08 15.85
N PRO A 108 -7.23 12.87 15.25
CA PRO A 108 -7.95 12.45 14.05
C PRO A 108 -7.02 11.93 12.94
N VAL A 109 -7.43 10.86 12.27
CA VAL A 109 -6.61 10.14 11.30
C VAL A 109 -6.91 10.65 9.88
N SER A 110 -5.87 11.16 9.22
CA SER A 110 -5.94 11.61 7.82
C SER A 110 -5.58 10.53 6.81
N SER A 111 -4.85 9.50 7.21
CA SER A 111 -4.65 8.33 6.37
C SER A 111 -4.38 7.08 7.20
N LEU A 112 -4.81 5.92 6.68
CA LEU A 112 -4.48 4.61 7.23
C LEU A 112 -3.86 3.75 6.13
N HIS A 113 -2.63 3.31 6.34
CA HIS A 113 -1.90 2.44 5.43
C HIS A 113 -1.69 1.09 6.09
N ILE A 114 -1.93 0.00 5.37
CA ILE A 114 -1.61 -1.34 5.85
C ILE A 114 -0.75 -2.03 4.81
N VAL A 115 0.46 -2.44 5.22
CA VAL A 115 1.47 -3.08 4.37
C VAL A 115 1.67 -4.50 4.87
N SER A 116 1.12 -5.48 4.14
CA SER A 116 1.05 -6.87 4.63
C SER A 116 0.68 -7.88 3.54
N HIS A 117 0.66 -9.16 3.93
CA HIS A 117 0.03 -10.21 3.14
C HIS A 117 -1.49 -10.06 3.10
N ASN A 118 -2.05 -10.02 1.90
CA ASN A 118 -3.48 -9.87 1.71
C ASN A 118 -4.04 -10.94 0.77
N ALA A 119 -5.35 -11.16 0.86
CA ALA A 119 -6.10 -11.99 -0.06
C ALA A 119 -7.41 -11.31 -0.43
N ALA A 120 -7.97 -11.70 -1.58
CA ALA A 120 -9.20 -11.09 -2.10
C ALA A 120 -10.41 -11.26 -1.18
N VAL A 121 -10.47 -12.35 -0.41
CA VAL A 121 -11.60 -12.72 0.46
C VAL A 121 -11.18 -12.66 1.93
N GLU A 122 -10.06 -13.30 2.28
CA GLU A 122 -9.60 -13.41 3.67
C GLU A 122 -9.10 -12.07 4.27
N GLY A 123 -8.96 -11.02 3.46
CA GLY A 123 -8.56 -9.71 3.97
C GLY A 123 -7.07 -9.56 4.26
N VAL A 124 -6.78 -8.65 5.17
CA VAL A 124 -5.46 -8.07 5.44
C VAL A 124 -4.84 -8.76 6.65
N ALA A 125 -3.70 -9.43 6.49
CA ALA A 125 -3.04 -10.13 7.59
C ALA A 125 -2.16 -9.17 8.42
N VAL A 126 -2.55 -8.91 9.66
CA VAL A 126 -1.77 -8.03 10.55
C VAL A 126 -0.73 -8.80 11.35
N GLN A 127 -1.03 -10.04 11.75
CA GLN A 127 -0.10 -10.93 12.45
C GLN A 127 -0.41 -12.40 12.11
N SER A 128 0.43 -13.33 12.57
CA SER A 128 0.16 -14.77 12.49
C SER A 128 -1.24 -15.09 13.02
N ASN A 129 -2.10 -15.64 12.17
CA ASN A 129 -3.50 -15.99 12.46
C ASN A 129 -4.44 -14.81 12.78
N SER A 130 -4.07 -13.56 12.44
CA SER A 130 -4.96 -12.41 12.55
C SER A 130 -5.12 -11.74 11.20
N ARG A 131 -6.36 -11.75 10.68
CA ARG A 131 -6.74 -11.12 9.42
C ARG A 131 -7.95 -10.23 9.62
N MET A 132 -7.94 -9.09 8.96
CA MET A 132 -9.02 -8.11 8.95
C MET A 132 -9.67 -8.12 7.57
N ASN A 133 -10.88 -8.69 7.47
CA ASN A 133 -11.67 -8.67 6.24
C ASN A 133 -12.55 -7.40 6.18
N ALA A 134 -13.41 -7.29 5.18
CA ALA A 134 -14.28 -6.11 5.01
C ALA A 134 -15.35 -5.95 6.09
N ASP A 135 -15.74 -7.04 6.75
CA ASP A 135 -16.82 -7.08 7.74
C ASP A 135 -16.30 -6.97 9.17
N ALA A 136 -14.99 -6.75 9.34
CA ALA A 136 -14.38 -6.65 10.66
C ALA A 136 -14.89 -5.41 11.42
N ASP A 137 -15.23 -5.62 12.70
CA ASP A 137 -15.86 -4.59 13.55
C ASP A 137 -14.99 -3.34 13.69
N LEU A 138 -13.66 -3.48 13.59
CA LEU A 138 -12.73 -2.36 13.70
C LEU A 138 -13.05 -1.20 12.75
N TRP A 139 -13.57 -1.49 11.55
CA TRP A 139 -13.83 -0.47 10.55
C TRP A 139 -14.93 0.47 11.04
N GLN A 140 -15.98 -0.07 11.64
CA GLN A 140 -17.03 0.74 12.25
C GLN A 140 -16.47 1.54 13.44
N GLU A 141 -15.65 0.92 14.26
CA GLU A 141 -15.09 1.55 15.46
C GLU A 141 -14.14 2.72 15.17
N ILE A 142 -13.37 2.66 14.09
CA ILE A 142 -12.42 3.73 13.73
C ILE A 142 -13.01 4.80 12.83
N LYS A 143 -14.20 4.58 12.23
CA LYS A 143 -14.83 5.50 11.27
C LYS A 143 -14.90 6.94 11.81
N SER A 144 -15.29 7.11 13.07
CA SER A 144 -15.44 8.43 13.72
C SER A 144 -14.11 9.15 13.96
N ARG A 145 -12.98 8.44 13.87
CA ARG A 145 -11.63 9.03 13.99
C ARG A 145 -11.10 9.54 12.66
N LEU A 146 -11.69 9.16 11.53
CA LEU A 146 -11.23 9.55 10.21
C LEU A 146 -11.67 10.97 9.85
N THR A 147 -10.74 11.82 9.41
CA THR A 147 -11.08 13.14 8.84
C THR A 147 -11.95 12.99 7.60
N SER A 148 -12.66 14.05 7.20
CA SER A 148 -13.58 13.99 6.06
C SER A 148 -12.90 13.68 4.73
N ASP A 149 -11.64 14.07 4.58
CA ASP A 149 -10.74 13.84 3.44
C ASP A 149 -9.81 12.62 3.64
N ALA A 150 -10.02 11.83 4.70
CA ALA A 150 -9.19 10.68 4.98
C ALA A 150 -9.28 9.60 3.89
N TYR A 151 -8.26 8.76 3.81
CA TYR A 151 -8.22 7.63 2.89
C TYR A 151 -7.51 6.43 3.52
N VAL A 152 -7.79 5.24 2.99
CA VAL A 152 -7.14 4.00 3.40
C VAL A 152 -6.38 3.40 2.23
N PHE A 153 -5.22 2.82 2.49
CA PHE A 153 -4.40 2.17 1.47
C PHE A 153 -3.99 0.78 1.91
N LEU A 154 -4.43 -0.24 1.16
CA LEU A 154 -4.14 -1.64 1.43
C LEU A 154 -3.03 -2.12 0.51
N HIS A 155 -1.79 -1.99 0.97
CA HIS A 155 -0.60 -2.46 0.28
C HIS A 155 -0.44 -3.97 0.50
N GLY A 156 -0.92 -4.74 -0.46
CA GLY A 156 -0.85 -6.19 -0.46
C GLY A 156 -1.74 -6.78 -1.53
N CYS A 157 -1.60 -8.08 -1.78
CA CYS A 157 -2.20 -8.75 -2.93
C CYS A 157 -3.73 -8.73 -2.93
N ASN A 158 -4.32 -8.43 -4.09
CA ASN A 158 -5.72 -8.66 -4.47
C ASN A 158 -6.81 -8.05 -3.58
N THR A 159 -6.52 -7.04 -2.77
CA THR A 159 -7.54 -6.43 -1.90
C THR A 159 -8.64 -5.68 -2.66
N GLY A 160 -8.40 -5.31 -3.91
CA GLY A 160 -9.32 -4.54 -4.75
C GLY A 160 -10.57 -5.29 -5.21
N TYR A 161 -10.62 -6.63 -5.12
CA TYR A 161 -11.79 -7.38 -5.58
C TYR A 161 -13.00 -7.23 -4.66
N LEU A 162 -12.82 -7.48 -3.36
CA LEU A 162 -13.92 -7.47 -2.38
C LEU A 162 -13.58 -6.64 -1.13
N VAL A 163 -12.34 -6.74 -0.63
CA VAL A 163 -11.94 -6.15 0.66
C VAL A 163 -11.96 -4.62 0.61
N ALA A 164 -11.26 -3.99 -0.32
CA ALA A 164 -11.20 -2.53 -0.41
C ALA A 164 -12.58 -1.89 -0.70
N PRO A 165 -13.40 -2.38 -1.65
CA PRO A 165 -14.77 -1.90 -1.82
C PRO A 165 -15.64 -2.09 -0.56
N GLY A 166 -15.48 -3.20 0.16
CA GLY A 166 -16.23 -3.47 1.39
C GLY A 166 -15.86 -2.52 2.53
N ILE A 167 -14.56 -2.31 2.77
CA ILE A 167 -14.06 -1.35 3.76
C ILE A 167 -14.49 0.07 3.41
N SER A 168 -14.43 0.45 2.12
CA SER A 168 -14.86 1.77 1.66
C SER A 168 -16.32 2.05 1.99
N ARG A 169 -17.20 1.05 1.82
CA ARG A 169 -18.61 1.12 2.17
C ARG A 169 -18.83 1.38 3.65
N VAL A 170 -18.06 0.73 4.51
CA VAL A 170 -18.17 0.89 5.97
C VAL A 170 -17.65 2.26 6.41
N LEU A 171 -16.42 2.61 6.01
CA LEU A 171 -15.74 3.83 6.45
C LEU A 171 -16.32 5.10 5.81
N GLU A 172 -16.97 4.97 4.67
CA GLU A 172 -17.36 6.09 3.80
C GLU A 172 -16.14 6.96 3.44
N ARG A 173 -15.02 6.29 3.16
CA ARG A 173 -13.75 6.90 2.72
C ARG A 173 -13.20 6.14 1.52
N PRO A 174 -12.40 6.80 0.67
CA PRO A 174 -11.69 6.12 -0.39
C PRO A 174 -10.75 5.06 0.18
N VAL A 175 -10.80 3.84 -0.37
CA VAL A 175 -9.89 2.75 -0.04
C VAL A 175 -9.18 2.29 -1.31
N PHE A 176 -7.86 2.28 -1.27
CA PHE A 176 -7.02 1.78 -2.35
C PHE A 176 -6.70 0.30 -2.14
N GLY A 177 -6.88 -0.50 -3.18
CA GLY A 177 -6.55 -1.93 -3.17
C GLY A 177 -5.99 -2.40 -4.51
N SER A 178 -5.18 -3.46 -4.48
CA SER A 178 -4.59 -4.04 -5.70
C SER A 178 -5.51 -5.08 -6.32
N LEU A 179 -5.45 -5.25 -7.63
CA LEU A 179 -6.19 -6.29 -8.37
C LEU A 179 -5.23 -7.34 -8.97
N THR A 180 -4.02 -7.42 -8.43
CA THR A 180 -2.97 -8.39 -8.80
C THR A 180 -2.17 -8.77 -7.56
N SER A 181 -1.16 -9.64 -7.72
CA SER A 181 -0.08 -9.72 -6.75
C SER A 181 0.60 -8.36 -6.61
N THR A 182 1.14 -8.11 -5.43
CA THR A 182 1.98 -6.94 -5.14
C THR A 182 3.34 -7.40 -4.71
N ASP A 183 4.36 -6.64 -5.03
CA ASP A 183 5.73 -6.93 -4.64
C ASP A 183 6.50 -5.64 -4.34
N PHE A 184 7.66 -5.77 -3.72
CA PHE A 184 8.49 -4.66 -3.33
C PHE A 184 9.39 -4.22 -4.46
N GLN A 185 9.34 -2.92 -4.72
CA GLN A 185 10.30 -2.20 -5.52
C GLN A 185 11.32 -1.53 -4.62
N GLN A 186 12.56 -1.47 -5.09
CA GLN A 186 13.66 -0.73 -4.45
C GLN A 186 14.24 0.29 -5.42
N VAL A 187 14.93 1.30 -4.89
CA VAL A 187 15.68 2.26 -5.71
C VAL A 187 17.02 1.64 -6.11
N PHE A 188 17.31 1.62 -7.40
CA PHE A 188 18.57 1.13 -7.96
C PHE A 188 19.49 2.28 -8.36
N ASP A 189 20.76 1.98 -8.64
CA ASP A 189 21.83 2.96 -8.82
C ASP A 189 21.54 4.01 -9.91
N ASN A 190 20.69 3.69 -10.90
CA ASN A 190 20.20 4.64 -11.91
C ASN A 190 19.11 5.60 -11.40
N GLY A 191 18.78 5.57 -10.11
CA GLY A 191 17.76 6.40 -9.49
C GLY A 191 16.32 6.00 -9.85
N GLN A 192 16.08 4.75 -10.25
CA GLN A 192 14.74 4.27 -10.61
C GLN A 192 14.25 3.16 -9.67
N TRP A 193 12.94 2.99 -9.61
CA TRP A 193 12.31 1.87 -8.92
C TRP A 193 12.26 0.62 -9.79
N TYR A 194 12.62 -0.52 -9.22
CA TYR A 194 12.41 -1.83 -9.85
C TYR A 194 12.04 -2.89 -8.82
N HIS A 195 11.26 -3.89 -9.23
CA HIS A 195 10.95 -5.03 -8.37
C HIS A 195 12.20 -5.87 -8.10
N ASN A 196 12.33 -6.39 -6.89
CA ASN A 196 13.53 -7.11 -6.43
C ASN A 196 13.58 -8.58 -6.88
N ASN A 197 13.28 -8.89 -8.15
CA ASN A 197 13.35 -10.25 -8.69
C ASN A 197 14.24 -10.32 -9.95
N SER A 198 15.49 -10.77 -9.79
CA SER A 198 16.47 -10.88 -10.89
C SER A 198 16.05 -11.86 -11.98
N GLY A 199 15.28 -12.89 -11.63
CA GLY A 199 14.95 -13.98 -12.55
C GLY A 199 13.89 -13.67 -13.60
N TRP A 200 13.20 -12.52 -13.48
CA TRP A 200 12.02 -12.21 -14.31
C TRP A 200 12.20 -10.96 -15.18
N GLY A 201 13.43 -10.44 -15.31
CA GLY A 201 13.70 -9.21 -16.06
C GLY A 201 13.04 -7.97 -15.44
N GLN A 202 12.85 -7.97 -14.12
CA GLN A 202 12.18 -6.88 -13.43
C GLN A 202 13.12 -5.72 -13.07
N TYR A 203 14.43 -5.92 -13.13
CA TYR A 203 15.44 -4.85 -13.08
C TYR A 203 16.60 -5.14 -14.05
N PRO A 204 17.35 -4.11 -14.49
CA PRO A 204 18.45 -4.29 -15.45
C PRO A 204 19.59 -5.18 -14.90
N SER A 205 20.12 -6.08 -15.74
CA SER A 205 21.21 -6.98 -15.33
C SER A 205 22.47 -6.20 -14.89
N GLY A 206 23.12 -6.67 -13.84
CA GLY A 206 24.33 -6.04 -13.28
C GLY A 206 24.07 -4.76 -12.47
N MET A 207 22.82 -4.33 -12.29
CA MET A 207 22.50 -3.11 -11.56
C MET A 207 22.43 -3.35 -10.04
N GLY A 208 23.11 -2.49 -9.29
CA GLY A 208 23.08 -2.48 -7.83
C GLY A 208 21.87 -1.71 -7.27
N LYS A 209 21.53 -2.04 -6.02
CA LYS A 209 20.57 -1.26 -5.22
C LYS A 209 21.29 -0.05 -4.63
N LYS A 210 20.61 1.10 -4.60
CA LYS A 210 21.17 2.27 -3.92
C LYS A 210 21.37 1.97 -2.43
N LYS A 211 22.43 2.55 -1.88
CA LYS A 211 22.69 2.57 -0.42
C LYS A 211 22.09 3.80 0.26
N VAL A 212 21.87 4.87 -0.50
CA VAL A 212 21.33 6.15 -0.06
C VAL A 212 20.25 6.58 -1.05
N ASN A 213 19.10 7.01 -0.54
CA ASN A 213 18.03 7.65 -1.29
C ASN A 213 18.26 9.15 -1.35
N ASP A 214 18.70 9.61 -2.51
CA ASP A 214 18.96 11.00 -2.89
C ASP A 214 17.97 11.48 -3.99
N VAL A 215 16.98 10.66 -4.33
CA VAL A 215 16.05 10.90 -5.47
C VAL A 215 14.59 11.09 -5.05
N LEU A 216 14.21 10.62 -3.86
CA LEU A 216 12.82 10.68 -3.37
C LEU A 216 12.56 11.83 -2.40
N TYR A 217 13.56 12.18 -1.58
CA TYR A 217 13.39 13.06 -0.43
C TYR A 217 14.20 14.35 -0.58
N SER A 218 13.86 15.35 0.21
CA SER A 218 14.61 16.61 0.31
C SER A 218 16.03 16.45 0.86
N SER A 219 16.28 15.36 1.61
CA SER A 219 17.56 15.05 2.23
C SER A 219 17.97 13.61 1.92
N ASN A 220 19.29 13.37 1.91
CA ASN A 220 19.84 12.05 1.66
C ASN A 220 19.49 11.10 2.81
N GLU A 221 18.69 10.09 2.52
CA GLU A 221 18.23 9.13 3.52
C GLU A 221 18.83 7.75 3.28
N SER A 222 19.29 7.09 4.34
CA SER A 222 19.94 5.80 4.17
C SER A 222 18.97 4.66 3.85
N CYS A 223 19.26 3.87 2.82
CA CYS A 223 18.41 2.73 2.45
C CYS A 223 18.34 1.64 3.53
N TRP A 224 19.41 1.46 4.33
CA TRP A 224 19.39 0.47 5.42
C TRP A 224 18.38 0.82 6.54
N ARG A 225 18.02 2.11 6.66
CA ARG A 225 16.98 2.58 7.58
C ARG A 225 15.56 2.29 7.09
N GLY A 226 15.41 1.82 5.85
CA GLY A 226 14.13 1.43 5.26
C GLY A 226 13.56 2.42 4.27
N PHE A 227 14.28 3.48 3.90
CA PHE A 227 13.81 4.59 3.05
C PHE A 227 13.85 4.35 1.54
N CYS A 228 14.04 3.11 1.09
CA CYS A 228 14.23 2.75 -0.33
C CYS A 228 13.33 1.63 -0.78
N HIS A 229 12.14 1.50 -0.19
CA HIS A 229 11.20 0.41 -0.51
C HIS A 229 9.80 0.95 -0.74
N ARG A 230 9.15 0.52 -1.82
CA ARG A 230 7.71 0.72 -1.98
C ARG A 230 7.08 -0.59 -2.44
N MET A 231 5.81 -0.79 -2.11
CA MET A 231 5.08 -1.98 -2.51
C MET A 231 4.13 -1.60 -3.64
N MET A 232 4.27 -2.22 -4.80
CA MET A 232 3.49 -1.91 -6.00
C MET A 232 2.83 -3.17 -6.57
N PRO A 233 1.66 -3.08 -7.22
CA PRO A 233 1.06 -4.19 -7.93
C PRO A 233 1.94 -4.62 -9.10
N ASN A 234 1.94 -5.92 -9.39
CA ASN A 234 2.70 -6.48 -10.50
C ASN A 234 1.97 -6.25 -11.82
N GLU A 235 2.76 -6.26 -12.89
CA GLU A 235 2.38 -6.13 -14.29
C GLU A 235 1.77 -7.40 -14.90
N HIS A 236 1.30 -8.32 -14.06
CA HIS A 236 0.65 -9.56 -14.47
C HIS A 236 -0.47 -9.92 -13.49
N THR A 237 -1.39 -10.79 -13.91
CA THR A 237 -2.47 -11.23 -13.01
C THR A 237 -1.97 -12.17 -11.92
N TYR A 238 -2.76 -12.31 -10.85
CA TYR A 238 -2.37 -13.14 -9.72
C TYR A 238 -2.45 -14.62 -10.05
N ARG A 239 -1.39 -15.36 -9.70
CA ARG A 239 -1.36 -16.83 -9.67
C ARG A 239 -0.60 -17.26 -8.43
N GLY A 240 -1.26 -17.98 -7.53
CA GLY A 240 -0.61 -18.35 -6.28
C GLY A 240 -1.47 -19.17 -5.34
N TYR A 241 -1.15 -19.07 -4.05
CA TYR A 241 -1.80 -19.82 -2.97
C TYR A 241 -3.32 -19.54 -2.90
N TRP A 242 -3.74 -18.29 -3.14
CA TRP A 242 -5.13 -17.85 -3.00
C TRP A 242 -5.99 -18.03 -4.27
N GLY A 243 -5.47 -18.73 -5.28
CA GLY A 243 -6.14 -18.99 -6.56
C GLY A 243 -5.36 -18.50 -7.77
N ASP A 244 -6.02 -18.55 -8.92
CA ASP A 244 -5.50 -18.13 -10.21
C ASP A 244 -6.50 -17.15 -10.85
N TYR A 245 -6.16 -15.87 -10.85
CA TYR A 245 -7.04 -14.79 -11.26
C TYR A 245 -6.68 -14.42 -12.71
N GLU A 246 -7.63 -14.52 -13.62
CA GLU A 246 -7.38 -14.31 -15.06
C GLU A 246 -7.36 -12.82 -15.46
N VAL A 247 -7.86 -11.99 -14.56
CA VAL A 247 -8.19 -10.59 -14.77
C VAL A 247 -7.52 -9.73 -13.70
N GLY A 248 -7.15 -8.48 -13.99
CA GLY A 248 -6.52 -7.59 -12.99
C GLY A 248 -6.16 -6.20 -13.54
N LEU A 249 -5.47 -5.39 -12.72
CA LEU A 249 -4.92 -4.07 -13.08
C LEU A 249 -3.56 -3.87 -12.38
N PRO A 250 -2.51 -3.38 -13.07
CA PRO A 250 -1.15 -3.27 -12.52
C PRO A 250 -0.93 -2.02 -11.65
N TYR A 251 -1.99 -1.50 -11.04
CA TYR A 251 -1.98 -0.33 -10.18
C TYR A 251 -3.03 -0.48 -9.08
N TYR A 252 -2.91 0.32 -8.03
CA TYR A 252 -3.89 0.34 -6.95
C TYR A 252 -5.16 1.06 -7.41
N LYS A 253 -6.32 0.41 -7.34
CA LYS A 253 -7.61 1.02 -7.66
C LYS A 253 -8.19 1.68 -6.40
N ALA A 254 -8.60 2.94 -6.51
CA ALA A 254 -9.38 3.60 -5.47
C ALA A 254 -10.87 3.24 -5.57
N PHE A 255 -11.48 2.92 -4.43
CA PHE A 255 -12.91 2.66 -4.29
C PHE A 255 -13.54 3.64 -3.31
N CYS A 256 -14.69 4.22 -3.69
CA CYS A 256 -15.57 5.04 -2.87
C CYS A 256 -16.98 4.42 -2.86
N ASN A 257 -17.12 3.23 -2.29
CA ASN A 257 -18.33 2.40 -2.38
C ASN A 257 -19.42 2.79 -1.35
N TYR A 258 -19.85 4.04 -1.37
CA TYR A 258 -20.86 4.59 -0.46
C TYR A 258 -21.74 5.61 -1.18
N ASN A 259 -22.87 6.02 -0.60
CA ASN A 259 -23.91 6.79 -1.30
C ASN A 259 -23.40 8.09 -1.96
N SER A 260 -22.37 8.72 -1.39
CA SER A 260 -21.70 9.91 -1.94
C SER A 260 -20.43 9.57 -2.76
N SER A 261 -20.49 8.48 -3.54
CA SER A 261 -19.43 8.09 -4.49
C SER A 261 -19.12 9.26 -5.43
N GLY A 262 -17.85 9.67 -5.53
CA GLY A 262 -17.46 10.82 -6.36
C GLY A 262 -17.74 12.20 -5.76
N SER A 263 -18.12 12.26 -4.48
CA SER A 263 -18.14 13.52 -3.73
C SER A 263 -16.75 14.16 -3.65
N ALA A 264 -16.72 15.46 -3.38
CA ALA A 264 -15.46 16.20 -3.17
C ALA A 264 -14.56 15.53 -2.11
N ASN A 265 -15.13 14.92 -1.08
CA ASN A 265 -14.38 14.20 -0.05
C ASN A 265 -13.71 12.92 -0.58
N CYS A 266 -14.42 12.14 -1.40
CA CYS A 266 -13.84 10.99 -2.10
C CYS A 266 -12.67 11.44 -2.98
N MET A 267 -12.86 12.48 -3.79
CA MET A 267 -11.82 12.97 -4.70
C MET A 267 -10.62 13.56 -3.95
N LYS A 268 -10.83 14.29 -2.85
CA LYS A 268 -9.76 14.76 -1.95
C LYS A 268 -8.93 13.61 -1.39
N GLY A 269 -9.57 12.58 -0.84
CA GLY A 269 -8.86 11.42 -0.30
C GLY A 269 -8.10 10.65 -1.39
N ILE A 270 -8.66 10.54 -2.61
CA ILE A 270 -7.96 9.97 -3.76
C ILE A 270 -6.72 10.80 -4.10
N ALA A 271 -6.87 12.13 -4.17
CA ALA A 271 -5.77 13.03 -4.49
C ALA A 271 -4.66 12.98 -3.44
N HIS A 272 -5.01 12.97 -2.15
CA HIS A 272 -4.03 12.79 -1.09
C HIS A 272 -3.32 11.44 -1.18
N GLY A 273 -4.01 10.34 -1.51
CA GLY A 273 -3.42 9.01 -1.68
C GLY A 273 -2.44 8.91 -2.84
N VAL A 274 -2.72 9.56 -3.98
CA VAL A 274 -1.78 9.62 -5.10
C VAL A 274 -0.62 10.59 -4.79
N ARG A 275 -0.89 11.76 -4.19
CA ARG A 275 0.13 12.75 -3.81
C ARG A 275 1.22 12.14 -2.93
N THR A 276 0.85 11.26 -2.01
CA THR A 276 1.76 10.61 -1.06
C THR A 276 2.35 9.29 -1.55
N THR A 277 2.16 8.94 -2.82
CA THR A 277 2.86 7.80 -3.41
C THR A 277 4.36 8.15 -3.54
N PRO A 278 5.28 7.22 -3.20
CA PRO A 278 6.72 7.42 -3.36
C PRO A 278 7.16 7.51 -4.83
N THR A 279 6.87 8.62 -5.49
CA THR A 279 7.22 8.90 -6.88
C THR A 279 8.54 9.67 -6.95
N ILE A 280 9.50 9.12 -7.71
CA ILE A 280 10.79 9.76 -7.93
C ILE A 280 10.66 10.89 -8.95
N GLY A 281 11.24 12.05 -8.63
CA GLY A 281 11.43 13.13 -9.59
C GLY A 281 10.15 13.82 -10.11
N ALA A 282 9.00 13.65 -9.44
CA ALA A 282 7.75 14.27 -9.86
C ALA A 282 7.83 15.81 -9.84
N ARG A 283 7.66 16.43 -11.01
CA ARG A 283 7.59 17.88 -11.21
C ARG A 283 6.16 18.38 -11.35
N SER A 284 5.25 17.49 -11.75
CA SER A 284 3.83 17.78 -11.95
C SER A 284 2.93 16.76 -11.25
N TRP A 285 1.63 17.07 -11.15
CA TRP A 285 0.62 16.08 -10.75
C TRP A 285 0.56 14.89 -11.71
N GLN A 286 0.71 15.17 -13.00
CA GLN A 286 0.67 14.16 -14.05
C GLN A 286 1.79 13.14 -13.88
N ASP A 287 3.01 13.57 -13.53
CA ASP A 287 4.15 12.66 -13.30
C ASP A 287 3.84 11.66 -12.17
N ARG A 288 3.11 12.09 -11.13
CA ARG A 288 2.67 11.21 -10.03
C ARG A 288 1.62 10.23 -10.50
N VAL A 289 0.67 10.67 -11.31
CA VAL A 289 -0.37 9.80 -11.86
C VAL A 289 0.24 8.77 -12.81
N GLU A 290 1.16 9.18 -13.66
CA GLU A 290 1.88 8.28 -14.58
C GLU A 290 2.70 7.23 -13.82
N ASP A 291 3.49 7.62 -12.83
CA ASP A 291 4.25 6.66 -11.98
C ASP A 291 3.35 5.77 -11.12
N PHE A 292 2.16 6.26 -10.74
CA PHE A 292 1.18 5.48 -9.98
C PHE A 292 0.50 4.39 -10.82
N LEU A 293 0.20 4.69 -12.10
CA LEU A 293 -0.53 3.80 -13.00
C LEU A 293 0.38 2.87 -13.80
N CYS A 294 1.60 3.29 -14.11
CA CYS A 294 2.47 2.58 -15.04
C CYS A 294 3.56 1.78 -14.34
N PRO A 295 3.70 0.48 -14.65
CA PRO A 295 4.72 -0.36 -14.05
C PRO A 295 6.12 0.13 -14.44
N ARG A 296 7.11 -0.22 -13.61
CA ARG A 296 8.53 -0.03 -13.91
C ARG A 296 9.21 -1.39 -13.97
N MET A 297 9.84 -1.66 -15.11
CA MET A 297 10.50 -2.92 -15.47
C MET A 297 11.91 -2.64 -15.98
N ALA A 298 12.74 -3.68 -16.11
CA ALA A 298 14.10 -3.53 -16.64
C ALA A 298 14.12 -2.84 -18.01
N ASP A 299 13.17 -3.21 -18.87
CA ASP A 299 12.95 -2.56 -20.16
C ASP A 299 12.17 -1.24 -19.95
N PRO A 300 12.77 -0.08 -20.22
CA PRO A 300 12.09 1.21 -20.10
C PRO A 300 10.88 1.34 -21.05
N ALA A 301 10.86 0.61 -22.17
CA ALA A 301 9.77 0.65 -23.13
C ALA A 301 8.44 0.20 -22.50
N VAL A 302 8.45 -0.65 -21.47
CA VAL A 302 7.24 -1.05 -20.75
C VAL A 302 6.56 0.16 -20.09
N HIS A 303 7.34 1.01 -19.43
CA HIS A 303 6.81 2.21 -18.78
C HIS A 303 6.34 3.22 -19.82
N GLU A 304 7.14 3.45 -20.87
CA GLU A 304 6.85 4.39 -21.95
C GLU A 304 5.57 4.00 -22.72
N SER A 305 5.41 2.71 -23.05
CA SER A 305 4.21 2.18 -23.71
C SER A 305 2.97 2.34 -22.84
N CYS A 306 3.09 2.14 -21.52
CA CYS A 306 1.98 2.43 -20.61
C CYS A 306 1.61 3.90 -20.63
N VAL A 307 2.58 4.81 -20.49
CA VAL A 307 2.32 6.27 -20.49
C VAL A 307 1.70 6.72 -21.81
N ALA A 308 2.15 6.17 -22.94
CA ALA A 308 1.54 6.41 -24.24
C ALA A 308 0.08 5.93 -24.28
N ALA A 309 -0.20 4.74 -23.73
CA ALA A 309 -1.55 4.17 -23.66
C ALA A 309 -2.52 4.97 -22.80
N LEU A 310 -2.05 5.65 -21.74
CA LEU A 310 -2.89 6.53 -20.93
C LEU A 310 -3.46 7.72 -21.72
N LYS A 311 -2.73 8.18 -22.75
CA LYS A 311 -3.04 9.42 -23.50
C LYS A 311 -3.69 9.14 -24.85
N ASN A 312 -3.17 8.15 -25.57
CA ASN A 312 -3.45 7.94 -26.99
C ASN A 312 -4.03 6.55 -27.28
N GLY A 313 -4.26 5.72 -26.25
CA GLY A 313 -4.52 4.30 -26.42
C GLY A 313 -3.27 3.53 -26.85
N GLY A 314 -3.39 2.22 -27.05
CA GLY A 314 -2.25 1.36 -27.40
C GLY A 314 -2.57 -0.12 -27.20
N ASP A 315 -1.55 -0.98 -27.25
CA ASP A 315 -1.69 -2.38 -26.88
C ASP A 315 -1.32 -2.57 -25.41
N ARG A 316 -2.30 -2.96 -24.59
CA ARG A 316 -2.04 -3.24 -23.17
C ARG A 316 -1.00 -4.35 -22.96
N ARG A 317 -0.79 -5.24 -23.94
CA ARG A 317 0.14 -6.37 -23.83
C ARG A 317 1.60 -5.92 -23.72
N ASP A 318 1.90 -4.68 -24.12
CA ASP A 318 3.24 -4.10 -24.01
C ASP A 318 3.61 -3.75 -22.56
N PHE A 319 2.64 -3.68 -21.65
CA PHE A 319 2.88 -3.29 -20.26
C PHE A 319 2.04 -4.03 -19.21
N PHE A 320 1.08 -4.86 -19.60
CA PHE A 320 0.30 -5.70 -18.68
C PHE A 320 0.00 -7.08 -19.26
N ARG A 321 0.40 -8.11 -18.50
CA ARG A 321 0.29 -9.53 -18.85
C ARG A 321 -0.93 -10.18 -18.19
N GLY A 322 -2.11 -9.93 -18.77
CA GLY A 322 -3.36 -10.60 -18.42
C GLY A 322 -4.58 -9.80 -18.86
N LYS A 323 -5.79 -10.30 -18.63
CA LYS A 323 -7.02 -9.59 -19.02
C LYS A 323 -7.26 -8.41 -18.08
N THR A 324 -7.76 -7.29 -18.59
CA THR A 324 -8.05 -6.12 -17.74
C THR A 324 -9.50 -6.07 -17.30
N LEU A 325 -9.74 -5.50 -16.12
CA LEU A 325 -11.08 -5.32 -15.54
C LEU A 325 -11.60 -3.92 -15.79
N ASP A 326 -12.92 -3.80 -16.00
CA ASP A 326 -13.59 -2.50 -15.88
C ASP A 326 -13.99 -2.31 -14.44
N CYS A 327 -13.53 -1.20 -13.85
CA CYS A 327 -13.83 -0.82 -12.49
C CYS A 327 -14.50 0.55 -12.46
N SER A 328 -15.44 0.70 -11.53
CA SER A 328 -15.98 1.97 -11.09
C SER A 328 -15.41 2.33 -9.72
N LEU A 329 -15.83 3.47 -9.15
CA LEU A 329 -15.57 3.78 -7.75
C LEU A 329 -16.27 2.81 -6.79
N LYS A 330 -17.28 2.05 -7.21
CA LYS A 330 -18.02 1.13 -6.31
C LYS A 330 -17.48 -0.30 -6.31
N GLY A 331 -16.77 -0.71 -7.35
CA GLY A 331 -16.32 -2.10 -7.53
C GLY A 331 -15.92 -2.38 -8.98
N CYS A 332 -15.66 -3.65 -9.30
CA CYS A 332 -15.21 -4.11 -10.62
C CYS A 332 -16.14 -5.18 -11.20
N ASP A 333 -16.16 -5.29 -12.53
CA ASP A 333 -16.94 -6.27 -13.30
C ASP A 333 -16.16 -7.58 -13.48
N PHE A 334 -16.39 -8.56 -12.60
CA PHE A 334 -15.77 -9.89 -12.65
C PHE A 334 -16.76 -10.99 -12.25
N GLU A 335 -16.47 -12.21 -12.68
CA GLU A 335 -17.15 -13.42 -12.25
C GLU A 335 -16.24 -14.19 -11.27
N SER A 336 -16.84 -14.83 -10.27
CA SER A 336 -16.13 -15.67 -9.32
C SER A 336 -16.57 -17.12 -9.42
N TYR A 337 -15.63 -18.04 -9.35
CA TYR A 337 -15.89 -19.48 -9.34
C TYR A 337 -14.90 -20.16 -8.40
N TRP A 338 -15.27 -21.32 -7.85
CA TRP A 338 -14.37 -22.05 -6.96
C TRP A 338 -13.70 -23.21 -7.69
N THR A 339 -12.48 -23.53 -7.28
CA THR A 339 -11.76 -24.74 -7.70
C THR A 339 -11.11 -25.40 -6.47
N ARG A 340 -10.50 -26.57 -6.66
CA ARG A 340 -9.66 -27.22 -5.64
C ARG A 340 -8.19 -27.13 -6.04
N LYS A 341 -7.36 -26.59 -5.16
CA LYS A 341 -5.90 -26.53 -5.30
C LYS A 341 -5.27 -27.20 -4.08
N SER A 342 -4.52 -28.28 -4.29
CA SER A 342 -3.93 -29.09 -3.20
C SER A 342 -4.95 -29.50 -2.12
N GLY A 343 -6.17 -29.87 -2.51
CA GLY A 343 -7.24 -30.26 -1.61
C GLY A 343 -8.00 -29.10 -0.93
N VAL A 344 -7.54 -27.86 -1.08
CA VAL A 344 -8.17 -26.67 -0.50
C VAL A 344 -9.08 -25.99 -1.52
N LYS A 345 -10.25 -25.54 -1.08
CA LYS A 345 -11.17 -24.74 -1.91
C LYS A 345 -10.59 -23.33 -2.07
N VAL A 346 -10.37 -22.90 -3.31
CA VAL A 346 -9.90 -21.55 -3.65
C VAL A 346 -10.91 -20.86 -4.55
N ILE A 347 -11.06 -19.54 -4.40
CA ILE A 347 -11.93 -18.71 -5.24
C ILE A 347 -11.06 -18.08 -6.32
N ASN A 348 -11.47 -18.21 -7.58
CA ASN A 348 -10.84 -17.61 -8.74
C ASN A 348 -11.71 -16.48 -9.30
N PHE A 349 -11.08 -15.58 -10.05
CA PHE A 349 -11.77 -14.48 -10.72
C PHE A 349 -11.49 -14.51 -12.23
N THR A 350 -12.54 -14.35 -13.01
CA THR A 350 -12.47 -14.23 -14.47
C THR A 350 -13.36 -13.09 -14.96
N GLY A 351 -13.29 -12.79 -16.24
CA GLY A 351 -14.02 -11.70 -16.87
C GLY A 351 -13.58 -11.46 -18.31
N LYS A 352 -14.33 -10.61 -19.00
CA LYS A 352 -13.99 -10.17 -20.37
C LYS A 352 -12.84 -9.17 -20.31
N ASP A 353 -11.84 -9.36 -21.17
CA ASP A 353 -10.73 -8.42 -21.31
C ASP A 353 -11.23 -7.07 -21.84
N LYS A 354 -10.89 -5.99 -21.15
CA LYS A 354 -11.32 -4.63 -21.49
C LYS A 354 -10.24 -3.83 -22.22
N GLY A 355 -9.09 -4.43 -22.53
CA GLY A 355 -7.99 -3.77 -23.25
C GLY A 355 -7.39 -2.60 -22.46
N THR A 356 -7.10 -1.48 -23.12
CA THR A 356 -6.53 -0.27 -22.50
C THR A 356 -7.56 0.66 -21.86
N LYS A 357 -8.85 0.50 -22.15
CA LYS A 357 -9.92 1.41 -21.68
C LYS A 357 -9.90 1.67 -20.16
N PRO A 358 -9.67 0.66 -19.28
CA PRO A 358 -9.59 0.89 -17.84
C PRO A 358 -8.48 1.88 -17.43
N PHE A 359 -7.35 1.87 -18.14
CA PHE A 359 -6.21 2.76 -17.87
C PHE A 359 -6.53 4.20 -18.22
N GLU A 360 -7.11 4.45 -19.40
CA GLU A 360 -7.53 5.78 -19.85
C GLU A 360 -8.58 6.38 -18.90
N LYS A 361 -9.53 5.55 -18.44
CA LYS A 361 -10.57 5.94 -17.49
C LYS A 361 -9.99 6.30 -16.13
N GLU A 362 -9.07 5.49 -15.62
CA GLU A 362 -8.42 5.78 -14.34
C GLU A 362 -7.50 7.01 -14.43
N PHE A 363 -6.74 7.17 -15.53
CA PHE A 363 -5.92 8.36 -15.76
C PHE A 363 -6.76 9.63 -15.70
N LYS A 364 -7.88 9.69 -16.43
CA LYS A 364 -8.80 10.84 -16.40
C LYS A 364 -9.35 11.10 -15.00
N LEU A 365 -9.74 10.05 -14.26
CA LEU A 365 -10.22 10.17 -12.89
C LEU A 365 -9.15 10.76 -11.95
N LEU A 366 -7.91 10.26 -12.02
CA LEU A 366 -6.83 10.72 -11.16
C LEU A 366 -6.36 12.13 -11.52
N MET A 367 -6.39 12.50 -12.80
CA MET A 367 -6.16 13.88 -13.23
C MET A 367 -7.25 14.82 -12.69
N GLU A 368 -8.51 14.39 -12.68
CA GLU A 368 -9.61 15.17 -12.08
C GLU A 368 -9.45 15.30 -10.56
N ALA A 369 -9.03 14.22 -9.87
CA ALA A 369 -8.78 14.24 -8.44
C ALA A 369 -7.73 15.28 -8.04
N GLY A 370 -6.72 15.51 -8.89
CA GLY A 370 -5.68 16.53 -8.66
C GLY A 370 -6.21 17.94 -8.43
N LYS A 371 -7.41 18.28 -8.93
CA LYS A 371 -8.06 19.58 -8.73
C LYS A 371 -8.54 19.84 -7.30
N TYR A 372 -8.50 18.81 -6.45
CA TYR A 372 -8.97 18.87 -5.05
C TYR A 372 -7.83 19.03 -4.03
N LEU A 373 -6.57 19.13 -4.50
CA LEU A 373 -5.40 19.51 -3.70
C LEU A 373 -5.28 21.02 -3.61
#